data_AF-A0A0Q0V7I3-F1
#
_entry.id   AF-A0A0Q0V7I3-F1
#
_cell.length_a   1.000
_cell.length_b   1.000
_cell.length_c   1.000
_cell.angle_alpha   90.00
_cell.angle_beta   90.00
_cell.angle_gamma   90.00
#
_symmetry.space_group_name_H-M   'P 1'
#
loop_
_entity.id
_entity.type
_entity.pdbx_description
1 polymer ?
#
loop_
_entity_poly.entity_id
_entity_poly.type
_entity_poly.pdbx_seq_one_letter_code
_entity_poly.pdbx_strand_id
1 'polypeptide(L)'
;METKHFVIAGIAIAVIIGLVAIFFASADPDGLESSALVLQGDKTLTGETPPDAELTEDLHGGFSYESPMPDYELPDTGIPGQVIAMLVGIAISFIIVLGVARVASGKKEAKNG
;
A
#
# COMPACT_ATOMS: atom_id res chain seq x y z
N MET A 1 5.81 -3.81 30.53
CA MET A 1 5.64 -4.87 29.51
C MET A 1 7.00 -5.42 29.17
N GLU A 2 7.16 -6.75 29.20
CA GLU A 2 8.36 -7.41 28.72
C GLU A 2 8.59 -7.11 27.22
N THR A 3 9.85 -6.94 26.82
CA THR A 3 10.22 -6.60 25.42
C THR A 3 9.61 -7.56 24.40
N LYS A 4 9.52 -8.85 24.73
CA LYS A 4 8.89 -9.86 23.88
C LYS A 4 7.42 -9.55 23.61
N HIS A 5 6.66 -9.17 24.63
CA HIS A 5 5.24 -8.84 24.49
C HIS A 5 5.03 -7.56 23.67
N PHE A 6 5.93 -6.58 23.80
CA PHE A 6 5.91 -5.37 22.99
C PHE A 6 6.16 -5.66 21.51
N VAL A 7 7.15 -6.50 21.19
CA VAL A 7 7.45 -6.90 19.81
C VAL A 7 6.30 -7.70 19.21
N ILE A 8 5.74 -8.65 19.96
CA ILE A 8 4.60 -9.45 19.51
C ILE A 8 3.39 -8.55 19.22
N ALA A 9 3.09 -7.59 20.09
CA ALA A 9 2.01 -6.63 19.87
C ALA A 9 2.25 -5.77 18.62
N GLY A 10 3.49 -5.30 18.42
CA GLY A 10 3.87 -4.53 17.23
C GLY A 10 3.70 -5.33 15.93
N ILE A 11 4.13 -6.60 15.91
CA ILE A 11 3.95 -7.48 14.75
C ILE A 11 2.46 -7.74 14.49
N ALA A 12 1.67 -8.00 15.53
CA ALA A 12 0.23 -8.23 15.38
C ALA A 12 -0.47 -7.00 14.76
N ILE A 13 -0.13 -5.79 15.21
CA ILE A 13 -0.65 -4.54 14.64
C ILE A 13 -0.20 -4.38 13.19
N ALA A 14 1.07 -4.64 12.87
CA ALA A 14 1.59 -4.52 11.51
C ALA A 14 0.86 -5.47 10.53
N VAL A 15 0.59 -6.71 10.96
CA VAL A 15 -0.17 -7.68 10.16
C VAL A 15 -1.61 -7.20 9.95
N ILE A 16 -2.27 -6.70 11.01
CA ILE A 16 -3.64 -6.15 10.89
C ILE A 16 -3.66 -4.99 9.90
N ILE A 17 -2.71 -4.04 10.00
CA ILE A 17 -2.60 -2.92 9.07
C ILE A 17 -2.40 -3.43 7.65
N GLY A 18 -1.51 -4.41 7.43
CA GLY A 18 -1.27 -4.98 6.10
C GLY A 18 -2.53 -5.62 5.49
N LEU A 19 -3.35 -6.30 6.30
CA LEU A 19 -4.61 -6.89 5.83
C LEU A 19 -5.68 -5.84 5.53
N VAL A 20 -5.80 -4.82 6.39
CA VAL A 20 -6.81 -3.76 6.23
C VAL A 20 -6.43 -2.80 5.10
N ALA A 21 -5.15 -2.54 4.89
CA ALA A 21 -4.66 -1.58 3.89
C ALA A 21 -5.10 -1.94 2.46
N ILE A 22 -5.27 -3.23 2.14
CA ILE A 22 -5.73 -3.68 0.82
C ILE A 22 -7.14 -3.13 0.53
N PHE A 23 -8.04 -3.19 1.51
CA PHE A 23 -9.42 -2.68 1.37
C PHE A 23 -9.51 -1.15 1.36
N PHE A 24 -8.40 -0.46 1.65
CA PHE A 24 -8.29 1.00 1.61
C PHE A 24 -7.43 1.47 0.43
N ALA A 25 -6.81 0.57 -0.34
CA ALA A 25 -6.15 0.95 -1.59
C ALA A 25 -7.24 1.39 -2.59
N SER A 26 -6.96 2.37 -3.44
CA SER A 26 -7.95 2.82 -4.43
C SER A 26 -8.11 1.75 -5.49
N ALA A 27 -9.31 1.64 -6.05
CA ALA A 27 -9.62 0.70 -7.13
C ALA A 27 -8.86 1.07 -8.41
N ASP A 28 -8.73 2.37 -8.72
CA ASP A 28 -8.00 2.85 -9.90
C ASP A 28 -6.92 3.84 -9.42
N PRO A 29 -5.62 3.54 -9.45
CA PRO A 29 -4.93 2.38 -9.98
C PRO A 29 -4.64 1.36 -8.85
N ASP A 30 -5.48 0.33 -8.67
CA ASP A 30 -5.09 -0.81 -7.84
C ASP A 30 -4.14 -1.72 -8.63
N GLY A 31 -3.05 -2.13 -7.98
CA GLY A 31 -2.14 -3.11 -8.54
C GLY A 31 -2.78 -4.48 -8.75
N LEU A 32 -3.81 -4.84 -7.96
CA LEU A 32 -4.51 -6.11 -8.10
C LEU A 32 -5.40 -6.15 -9.34
N GLU A 33 -6.20 -5.12 -9.58
CA GLU A 33 -7.01 -4.98 -10.80
C GLU A 33 -6.11 -4.91 -12.04
N SER A 34 -5.05 -4.11 -12.01
CA SER A 34 -4.07 -4.07 -13.09
C SER A 34 -3.42 -5.44 -13.36
N SER A 35 -3.18 -6.27 -12.32
CA SER A 35 -2.63 -7.62 -12.50
C SER A 35 -3.67 -8.57 -13.09
N ALA A 36 -4.94 -8.44 -12.69
CA ALA A 36 -6.04 -9.22 -13.22
C ALA A 36 -6.28 -8.92 -14.71
N LEU A 37 -6.24 -7.65 -15.12
CA LEU A 37 -6.34 -7.24 -16.52
C LEU A 37 -5.16 -7.75 -17.37
N VAL A 38 -3.95 -7.84 -16.79
CA VAL A 38 -2.80 -8.47 -17.48
C VAL A 38 -3.04 -9.96 -17.71
N LEU A 39 -3.65 -10.67 -16.74
CA LEU A 39 -3.96 -12.09 -16.88
C LEU A 39 -5.09 -12.33 -17.89
N GLN A 40 -6.05 -11.41 -17.99
CA GLN A 40 -7.15 -11.47 -18.97
C GLN A 40 -6.68 -11.13 -20.39
N GLY A 41 -5.52 -10.47 -20.53
CA GLY A 41 -4.95 -10.08 -21.82
C GLY A 41 -5.37 -8.69 -22.29
N ASP A 42 -6.18 -7.98 -21.50
CA ASP A 42 -6.67 -6.64 -21.81
C ASP A 42 -5.65 -5.55 -21.49
N LYS A 43 -4.64 -5.87 -20.68
CA LYS A 43 -3.55 -4.96 -20.33
C LYS A 43 -2.18 -5.62 -20.53
N THR A 44 -1.17 -4.81 -20.86
CA THR A 44 0.24 -5.26 -20.86
C THR A 44 0.92 -4.92 -19.55
N LEU A 45 1.96 -5.67 -19.16
CA LEU A 45 2.67 -5.50 -17.88
C LEU A 45 3.12 -4.07 -17.56
N THR A 46 3.39 -3.27 -18.59
CA THR A 46 3.90 -1.89 -18.46
C THR A 46 3.05 -0.89 -19.23
N GLY A 47 1.89 -1.30 -19.74
CA GLY A 47 0.96 -0.43 -20.46
C GLY A 47 -0.01 0.23 -19.51
N GLU A 48 -0.59 1.34 -19.94
CA GLU A 48 -1.70 1.96 -19.22
C GLU A 48 -2.95 1.08 -19.31
N THR A 49 -3.85 1.19 -18.33
CA THR A 49 -5.15 0.52 -18.39
C THR A 49 -5.96 1.18 -19.52
N PRO A 50 -6.43 0.42 -20.54
CA PRO A 50 -7.34 0.96 -21.53
C PRO A 50 -8.61 1.51 -20.85
N PRO A 51 -9.18 2.64 -21.31
CA PRO A 51 -10.36 3.25 -20.68
C PRO A 51 -11.64 2.39 -20.84
N ASP A 52 -11.60 1.36 -21.68
CA ASP A 52 -12.65 0.37 -21.91
C ASP A 52 -12.31 -1.02 -21.34
N ALA A 53 -11.21 -1.13 -20.59
CA ALA A 53 -10.84 -2.37 -19.94
C ALA A 53 -11.75 -2.61 -18.73
N GLU A 54 -12.60 -3.62 -18.85
CA GLU A 54 -13.47 -4.07 -17.76
C GLU A 54 -12.94 -5.40 -17.24
N LEU A 55 -12.82 -5.54 -15.92
CA LEU A 55 -12.57 -6.84 -15.32
C LEU A 55 -13.75 -7.75 -15.64
N THR A 56 -13.50 -8.78 -16.45
CA THR A 56 -14.46 -9.88 -16.61
C THR A 56 -14.39 -10.73 -15.35
N GLU A 57 -15.14 -10.32 -14.34
CA GLU A 57 -15.36 -11.12 -13.15
C GLU A 57 -16.26 -12.29 -13.53
N ASP A 58 -15.67 -13.43 -13.89
CA ASP A 58 -16.37 -14.70 -14.06
C ASP A 58 -16.78 -15.23 -12.67
N LEU A 59 -17.58 -14.43 -11.98
CA LEU A 59 -17.95 -14.57 -10.60
C LEU A 59 -19.35 -15.18 -10.56
N HIS A 60 -19.40 -16.51 -10.47
CA HIS A 60 -20.57 -17.20 -9.95
C HIS A 60 -20.78 -16.78 -8.47
N GLY A 61 -21.38 -15.61 -8.25
CA GLY A 61 -21.82 -15.11 -6.94
C GLY A 61 -20.72 -14.54 -6.01
N GLY A 62 -19.65 -13.95 -6.53
CA GLY A 62 -18.61 -13.40 -5.66
C GLY A 62 -18.82 -11.96 -5.19
N PHE A 63 -17.86 -11.52 -4.39
CA PHE A 63 -17.93 -10.34 -3.53
C PHE A 63 -17.35 -9.13 -4.26
N SER A 64 -18.21 -8.17 -4.62
CA SER A 64 -17.80 -6.86 -5.12
C SER A 64 -17.59 -5.90 -3.94
N TYR A 65 -16.45 -5.21 -3.92
CA TYR A 65 -16.10 -4.24 -2.90
C TYR A 65 -15.45 -3.02 -3.54
N GLU A 66 -16.05 -1.86 -3.33
CA GLU A 66 -15.53 -0.58 -3.79
C GLU A 66 -14.78 0.10 -2.64
N SER A 67 -13.57 0.58 -2.93
CA SER A 67 -12.74 1.24 -1.92
C SER A 67 -13.34 2.57 -1.49
N PRO A 68 -13.28 2.93 -0.20
CA PRO A 68 -13.70 4.25 0.26
C PRO A 68 -12.69 5.36 -0.08
N MET A 69 -11.49 5.01 -0.56
CA MET A 69 -10.47 5.99 -0.93
C MET A 69 -10.64 6.44 -2.39
N PRO A 70 -10.43 7.73 -2.69
CA PRO A 70 -10.44 8.21 -4.07
C PRO A 70 -9.20 7.74 -4.83
N ASP A 71 -9.33 7.73 -6.15
CA ASP A 71 -8.25 7.43 -7.10
C ASP A 71 -7.07 8.40 -6.92
N TYR A 72 -5.88 7.83 -6.69
CA TYR A 72 -4.65 8.57 -6.41
C TYR A 72 -3.73 8.66 -7.63
N GLU A 73 -4.32 8.73 -8.82
CA GLU A 73 -3.58 8.98 -10.04
C GLU A 73 -2.95 10.37 -10.04
N LEU A 74 -1.68 10.44 -10.43
CA LEU A 74 -0.99 11.71 -10.67
C LEU A 74 -1.27 12.15 -12.11
N PRO A 75 -2.14 13.16 -12.33
CA PRO A 75 -2.50 13.58 -13.67
C PRO A 75 -1.26 13.99 -14.47
N ASP A 76 -1.25 13.68 -15.76
CA ASP A 76 -0.21 14.04 -16.72
C ASP A 76 1.21 13.49 -16.45
N THR A 77 1.37 12.51 -15.56
CA THR A 77 2.70 11.93 -15.24
C THR A 77 2.94 10.51 -15.75
N GLY A 78 1.87 9.79 -16.13
CA GLY A 78 1.92 8.39 -16.57
C GLY A 78 2.55 7.43 -15.55
N ILE A 79 2.75 6.18 -15.96
CA ILE A 79 3.33 5.12 -15.11
C ILE A 79 4.68 5.52 -14.49
N PRO A 80 5.64 6.15 -15.21
CA PRO A 80 6.92 6.53 -14.60
C PRO A 80 6.77 7.50 -13.43
N GLY A 81 5.83 8.44 -13.51
CA GLY A 81 5.55 9.38 -12.43
C GLY A 81 4.98 8.71 -11.18
N GLN A 82 4.05 7.79 -11.37
CA GLN A 82 3.48 6.98 -10.28
C GLN A 82 4.55 6.14 -9.57
N VAL A 83 5.44 5.50 -10.33
CA VAL A 83 6.57 4.72 -9.76
C VAL A 83 7.51 5.62 -8.95
N ILE A 84 7.88 6.79 -9.48
CA ILE A 84 8.74 7.74 -8.76
C ILE A 84 8.07 8.22 -7.48
N ALA A 85 6.78 8.57 -7.54
CA ALA A 85 6.03 9.02 -6.37
C ALA A 85 5.95 7.93 -5.29
N MET A 86 5.75 6.68 -5.68
CA MET A 86 5.77 5.53 -4.77
C MET A 86 7.13 5.38 -4.08
N LEU A 87 8.23 5.42 -4.83
CA LEU A 87 9.58 5.32 -4.27
C LEU A 87 9.89 6.46 -3.30
N VAL A 88 9.47 7.69 -3.63
CA VAL A 88 9.61 8.86 -2.76
C VAL A 88 8.78 8.69 -1.49
N GLY A 89 7.53 8.23 -1.59
CA GLY A 89 6.66 7.96 -0.44
C GLY A 89 7.26 6.92 0.51
N ILE A 90 7.84 5.85 -0.03
CA ILE A 90 8.57 4.83 0.75
C ILE A 90 9.76 5.46 1.46
N ALA A 91 10.58 6.25 0.77
CA ALA A 91 11.75 6.90 1.36
C ALA A 91 11.37 7.85 2.51
N ILE A 92 10.34 8.68 2.32
CA ILE A 92 9.81 9.59 3.34
C ILE A 92 9.30 8.80 4.55
N SER A 93 8.53 7.75 4.33
CA SER A 93 8.01 6.89 5.39
C SER A 93 9.14 6.27 6.21
N PHE A 94 10.19 5.80 5.55
CA PHE A 94 11.36 5.23 6.22
C PHE A 94 12.10 6.27 7.08
N ILE A 95 12.28 7.49 6.56
CA ILE A 95 12.87 8.60 7.32
C ILE A 95 12.04 8.93 8.56
N ILE A 96 10.72 8.97 8.44
CA ILE A 96 9.82 9.24 9.59
C ILE A 96 9.97 8.14 10.64
N VAL A 97 9.91 6.87 10.25
CA VAL A 97 10.03 5.74 11.18
C VAL A 97 11.39 5.74 11.88
N LEU A 98 12.48 5.98 11.14
CA LEU A 98 13.83 6.11 11.73
C LEU A 98 13.92 7.31 12.69
N GLY A 99 13.32 8.44 12.33
CA GLY A 99 13.26 9.63 13.18
C GLY A 99 12.54 9.36 14.50
N VAL A 100 11.35 8.75 14.43
CA VAL A 100 10.56 8.36 15.61
C VAL A 100 11.34 7.35 16.47
N ALA A 101 11.94 6.32 15.85
CA ALA A 101 12.72 5.32 16.55
C ALA A 101 13.93 5.93 17.27
N ARG A 102 14.60 6.90 16.65
CA ARG A 102 15.76 7.58 17.24
C ARG A 102 15.37 8.46 18.43
N VAL A 103 14.27 9.20 18.33
CA VAL A 103 13.72 10.00 19.46
C VAL A 103 13.28 9.10 20.61
N ALA A 104 12.58 8.00 20.31
CA ALA A 104 12.14 7.04 21.31
C ALA A 104 13.32 6.35 22.02
N SER A 105 14.42 6.09 21.31
CA SER A 105 15.64 5.48 21.87
C SER A 105 16.45 6.47 22.70
N GLY A 106 16.58 7.73 22.26
CA GLY A 106 17.29 8.77 23.02
C GLY A 106 16.67 9.08 24.39
N LYS A 107 15.35 8.90 24.54
CA LYS A 107 14.66 9.00 25.84
C LYS A 107 15.00 7.87 26.83
N LYS A 108 15.49 6.73 26.37
CA LYS A 108 15.86 5.61 27.27
C LYS A 108 17.23 5.83 27.92
N GLU A 109 18.18 6.41 27.19
CA GLU A 109 19.52 6.75 27.69
C GLU A 109 19.44 7.80 28.83
N ALA A 110 18.61 8.84 28.67
CA ALA A 110 18.47 9.92 29.66
C ALA A 110 17.68 9.52 30.93
N LYS A 111 17.04 8.35 30.97
CA LYS A 111 16.28 7.86 32.13
C LYS A 111 17.08 6.85 32.99
N ASN A 112 18.21 6.36 32.47
CA ASN A 112 19.04 5.34 33.10
C ASN A 112 20.46 5.84 33.47
N GLY A 113 20.77 7.12 33.25
CA GLY A 113 21.98 7.79 33.78
C GLY A 113 21.59 8.77 34.87
#